data_AF-A0A1H8KPR9-F1
#
_entry.id   AF-A0A1H8KPR9-F1
#
_cell.length_a   1.000
_cell.length_b   1.000
_cell.length_c   1.000
_cell.angle_alpha   90.00
_cell.angle_beta   90.00
_cell.angle_gamma   90.00
#
_symmetry.space_group_name_H-M   'P 1'
#
loop_
_entity.id
_entity.type
_entity.pdbx_description
1 polymer ?
#
loop_
_entity_poly.entity_id
_entity_poly.type
_entity_poly.pdbx_seq_one_letter_code
_entity_poly.pdbx_strand_id
1 'polypeptide(L)'
;MVSLSLPDDERGQLLLVGAATIALVIVGSVILLNGLKFTDTVGTEGNFDATDEAQRTAEMVRGDLSKMADRVRNDTGLVNFETAIRQNISIYSNRLSNMTFADSATYVNVSLNKKRSEMDGSGVLVKETNPATRFTHPFGASDFNDPYPVAENASVVSPANLTIKDFSCSGTSAGVRVTVVDHKTGTDYWSMQITCQTTSDTELIQVRESPSGPPILRLEGGSDFTTTNNVDIDIRSGTVNGNQWDELKFESAVDGPYDISAKYDGPRGQALEGSYMFGSDSEYSAVNNPDKERISVYRPAFTFVYERPGITYNTTLIEEGGA
;
A
#
# COMPACT_ATOMS: atom_id res chain seq x y z
N MET A 1 103.59 49.33 -17.78
CA MET A 1 102.86 48.13 -18.24
C MET A 1 101.72 47.90 -17.27
N VAL A 2 100.50 48.17 -17.71
CA VAL A 2 99.25 47.91 -16.99
C VAL A 2 98.76 46.54 -17.47
N SER A 3 98.51 45.60 -16.55
CA SER A 3 97.81 44.36 -16.87
C SER A 3 96.71 44.15 -15.84
N LEU A 4 95.50 43.93 -16.37
CA LEU A 4 94.21 43.98 -15.70
C LEU A 4 94.03 42.87 -14.65
N SER A 5 93.43 43.26 -13.51
CA SER A 5 92.71 42.35 -12.62
C SER A 5 91.34 42.07 -13.25
N LEU A 6 91.04 40.80 -13.54
CA LEU A 6 89.71 40.34 -13.99
C LEU A 6 88.80 40.19 -12.77
N PRO A 7 87.65 40.90 -12.71
CA PRO A 7 86.57 40.56 -11.78
C PRO A 7 85.55 39.61 -12.43
N ASP A 8 84.79 38.91 -11.58
CA ASP A 8 83.49 38.26 -11.86
C ASP A 8 83.44 36.82 -12.41
N ASP A 9 83.96 35.84 -11.66
CA ASP A 9 83.56 34.42 -11.81
C ASP A 9 82.59 33.95 -10.70
N GLU A 10 82.65 34.58 -9.52
CA GLU A 10 81.79 34.25 -8.37
C GLU A 10 80.32 34.65 -8.58
N ARG A 11 80.05 35.73 -9.33
CA ARG A 11 78.68 36.20 -9.62
C ARG A 11 77.94 35.29 -10.61
N GLY A 12 78.66 34.69 -11.56
CA GLY A 12 78.10 33.76 -12.54
C GLY A 12 77.64 32.44 -11.90
N GLN A 13 78.44 31.90 -10.97
CA GLN A 13 78.08 30.70 -10.21
C GLN A 13 76.91 30.95 -9.25
N LEU A 14 76.86 32.12 -8.60
CA LEU A 14 75.77 32.48 -7.70
C LEU A 14 74.42 32.61 -8.44
N LEU A 15 74.46 33.09 -9.68
CA LEU A 15 73.29 33.14 -10.57
C LEU A 15 72.83 31.74 -11.03
N LEU A 16 73.78 30.85 -11.32
CA LEU A 16 73.49 29.47 -11.71
C LEU A 16 72.82 28.68 -10.57
N VAL A 17 73.34 28.81 -9.34
CA VAL A 17 72.76 28.16 -8.15
C VAL A 17 71.38 28.75 -7.82
N GLY A 18 71.19 30.06 -7.99
CA GLY A 18 69.88 30.70 -7.85
C GLY A 18 68.86 30.18 -8.86
N ALA A 19 69.23 30.09 -10.14
CA ALA A 19 68.37 29.57 -11.20
C ALA A 19 68.00 28.09 -11.00
N ALA A 20 68.96 27.26 -10.58
CA ALA A 20 68.72 25.84 -10.28
C ALA A 20 67.75 25.67 -9.10
N THR A 21 67.91 26.50 -8.06
CA THR A 21 67.04 26.45 -6.87
C THR A 21 65.60 26.86 -7.23
N ILE A 22 65.43 27.92 -8.02
CA ILE A 22 64.11 28.36 -8.49
C ILE A 22 63.46 27.28 -9.37
N ALA A 23 64.22 26.65 -10.26
CA ALA A 23 63.72 25.55 -11.09
C ALA A 23 63.24 24.37 -10.23
N LEU A 24 63.98 24.02 -9.18
CA LEU A 24 63.63 22.94 -8.26
C LEU A 24 62.35 23.24 -7.47
N VAL A 25 62.19 24.50 -7.03
CA VAL A 25 60.96 24.97 -6.38
C VAL A 25 59.77 24.89 -7.34
N ILE A 26 59.91 25.35 -8.58
CA ILE A 26 58.84 25.30 -9.58
C ILE A 26 58.42 23.86 -9.86
N VAL A 27 59.39 22.95 -10.08
CA VAL A 27 59.11 21.53 -10.30
C VAL A 27 58.44 20.90 -9.08
N GLY A 28 58.94 21.19 -7.87
CA GLY A 28 58.32 20.75 -6.63
C GLY A 28 56.89 21.25 -6.45
N SER A 29 56.62 22.52 -6.78
CA SER A 29 55.28 23.10 -6.76
C SER A 29 54.35 22.47 -7.77
N VAL A 30 54.81 22.17 -8.99
CA VAL A 30 54.01 21.51 -10.03
C VAL A 30 53.65 20.08 -9.62
N ILE A 31 54.59 19.34 -9.00
CA ILE A 31 54.32 17.99 -8.49
C ILE A 31 53.29 18.03 -7.35
N LEU A 32 53.43 18.98 -6.41
CA LEU A 32 52.47 19.19 -5.32
C LEU A 32 51.08 19.58 -5.84
N LEU A 33 51.02 20.51 -6.80
CA LEU A 33 49.77 20.95 -7.44
C LEU A 33 49.09 19.80 -8.20
N ASN A 34 49.85 18.99 -8.93
CA ASN A 34 49.30 17.82 -9.62
C ASN A 34 48.84 16.74 -8.64
N GLY A 35 49.54 16.53 -7.52
CA GLY A 35 49.12 15.61 -6.47
C GLY A 35 47.82 16.04 -5.78
N LEU A 36 47.68 17.33 -5.48
CA LEU A 36 46.46 17.89 -4.89
C LEU A 36 45.28 17.84 -5.87
N LYS A 37 45.51 18.20 -7.15
CA LYS A 37 44.46 18.16 -8.18
C LYS A 37 43.97 16.73 -8.45
N PHE A 38 44.84 15.74 -8.38
CA PHE A 38 44.45 14.33 -8.50
C PHE A 38 43.61 13.87 -7.31
N THR A 39 43.88 14.38 -6.12
CA THR A 39 43.15 14.02 -4.89
C THR A 39 41.76 14.67 -4.83
N ASP A 40 41.65 15.94 -5.22
CA ASP A 40 40.36 16.66 -5.23
C ASP A 40 39.43 16.19 -6.36
N THR A 41 39.97 15.84 -7.53
CA THR A 41 39.15 15.40 -8.68
C THR A 41 38.60 13.98 -8.44
N VAL A 42 39.42 13.05 -7.96
CA VAL A 42 39.01 11.66 -7.70
C VAL A 42 38.04 11.56 -6.51
N GLY A 43 38.23 12.37 -5.46
CA GLY A 43 37.32 12.40 -4.30
C GLY A 43 35.94 13.00 -4.60
N THR A 44 35.88 13.97 -5.51
CA THR A 44 34.62 14.67 -5.85
C THR A 44 33.81 13.88 -6.88
N GLU A 45 34.43 13.40 -7.98
CA GLU A 45 33.73 12.57 -8.99
C GLU A 45 33.27 11.23 -8.40
N GLY A 46 34.12 10.56 -7.60
CA GLY A 46 33.77 9.30 -6.95
C GLY A 46 32.63 9.40 -5.92
N ASN A 47 32.33 10.60 -5.41
CA ASN A 47 31.19 10.86 -4.53
C ASN A 47 29.89 11.19 -5.28
N PHE A 48 29.98 11.81 -6.46
CA PHE A 48 28.81 12.02 -7.32
C PHE A 48 28.31 10.69 -7.89
N ASP A 49 29.20 9.86 -8.45
CA ASP A 49 28.85 8.54 -9.00
C ASP A 49 28.15 7.64 -7.99
N ALA A 50 28.60 7.72 -6.74
CA ALA A 50 28.08 6.99 -5.61
C ALA A 50 26.68 7.43 -5.16
N THR A 51 26.45 8.74 -5.23
CA THR A 51 25.16 9.33 -4.87
C THR A 51 24.14 8.97 -5.95
N ASP A 52 24.53 9.04 -7.22
CA ASP A 52 23.72 8.59 -8.35
C ASP A 52 23.41 7.09 -8.28
N GLU A 53 24.39 6.27 -7.91
CA GLU A 53 24.21 4.83 -7.70
C GLU A 53 23.24 4.54 -6.54
N ALA A 54 23.38 5.24 -5.41
CA ALA A 54 22.48 5.13 -4.27
C ALA A 54 21.04 5.50 -4.66
N GLN A 55 20.86 6.56 -5.45
CA GLN A 55 19.55 6.98 -5.96
C GLN A 55 18.95 5.95 -6.91
N ARG A 56 19.71 5.44 -7.87
CA ARG A 56 19.24 4.37 -8.79
C ARG A 56 18.84 3.11 -8.03
N THR A 57 19.61 2.74 -7.01
CA THR A 57 19.29 1.61 -6.14
C THR A 57 18.01 1.86 -5.35
N ALA A 58 17.83 3.08 -4.81
CA ALA A 58 16.61 3.46 -4.12
C ALA A 58 15.36 3.39 -5.03
N GLU A 59 15.46 3.81 -6.29
CA GLU A 59 14.36 3.71 -7.27
C GLU A 59 14.02 2.26 -7.62
N MET A 60 15.03 1.42 -7.82
CA MET A 60 14.83 -0.02 -8.06
C MET A 60 14.12 -0.67 -6.87
N VAL A 61 14.60 -0.40 -5.65
CA VAL A 61 14.01 -0.91 -4.41
C VAL A 61 12.58 -0.38 -4.23
N ARG A 62 12.30 0.90 -4.55
CA ARG A 62 10.95 1.45 -4.53
C ARG A 62 10.01 0.65 -5.43
N GLY A 63 10.42 0.38 -6.68
CA GLY A 63 9.63 -0.40 -7.62
C GLY A 63 9.37 -1.84 -7.16
N ASP A 64 10.37 -2.49 -6.57
CA ASP A 64 10.22 -3.84 -6.01
C ASP A 64 9.28 -3.87 -4.80
N LEU A 65 9.41 -2.91 -3.89
CA LEU A 65 8.59 -2.80 -2.69
C LEU A 65 7.13 -2.47 -3.01
N SER A 66 6.88 -1.63 -4.03
CA SER A 66 5.53 -1.34 -4.52
C SER A 66 4.85 -2.61 -5.05
N LYS A 67 5.50 -3.35 -5.96
CA LYS A 67 4.98 -4.63 -6.46
C LYS A 67 4.77 -5.67 -5.35
N MET A 68 5.66 -5.68 -4.35
CA MET A 68 5.52 -6.54 -3.18
C MET A 68 4.29 -6.16 -2.34
N ALA A 69 4.09 -4.86 -2.09
CA ALA A 69 2.92 -4.37 -1.37
C ALA A 69 1.62 -4.76 -2.08
N ASP A 70 1.54 -4.57 -3.40
CA ASP A 70 0.36 -4.94 -4.19
C ASP A 70 0.07 -6.44 -4.10
N ARG A 71 1.09 -7.29 -4.24
CA ARG A 71 0.93 -8.74 -4.10
C ARG A 71 0.43 -9.13 -2.70
N VAL A 72 1.07 -8.62 -1.65
CA VAL A 72 0.68 -8.93 -0.27
C VAL A 72 -0.74 -8.45 0.03
N ARG A 73 -1.14 -7.30 -0.51
CA ARG A 73 -2.48 -6.74 -0.38
C ARG A 73 -3.54 -7.63 -1.02
N ASN A 74 -3.26 -8.16 -2.20
CA ASN A 74 -4.14 -9.10 -2.90
C ASN A 74 -4.24 -10.44 -2.17
N ASP A 75 -3.13 -10.94 -1.61
CA ASP A 75 -3.09 -12.26 -0.99
C ASP A 75 -3.66 -12.29 0.44
N THR A 76 -3.56 -11.21 1.21
CA THR A 76 -3.79 -11.25 2.67
C THR A 76 -4.92 -10.35 3.19
N GLY A 77 -5.33 -9.34 2.42
CA GLY A 77 -6.30 -8.33 2.86
C GLY A 77 -5.79 -7.41 3.98
N LEU A 78 -6.58 -6.40 4.34
CA LEU A 78 -6.16 -5.32 5.25
C LEU A 78 -5.75 -5.79 6.66
N VAL A 79 -6.42 -6.81 7.23
CA VAL A 79 -6.18 -7.27 8.61
C VAL A 79 -4.81 -7.93 8.77
N ASN A 80 -4.39 -8.74 7.79
CA ASN A 80 -3.13 -9.49 7.86
C ASN A 80 -1.97 -8.80 7.14
N PHE A 81 -2.25 -7.69 6.45
CA PHE A 81 -1.28 -6.97 5.62
C PHE A 81 -0.02 -6.57 6.38
N GLU A 82 -0.14 -5.92 7.56
CA GLU A 82 1.04 -5.44 8.32
C GLU A 82 2.01 -6.58 8.64
N THR A 83 1.48 -7.71 9.13
CA THR A 83 2.28 -8.88 9.50
C THR A 83 2.95 -9.48 8.27
N ALA A 84 2.19 -9.65 7.18
CA ALA A 84 2.69 -10.24 5.95
C ALA A 84 3.73 -9.35 5.25
N ILE A 85 3.50 -8.04 5.15
CA ILE A 85 4.44 -7.13 4.50
C ILE A 85 5.73 -7.03 5.32
N ARG A 86 5.65 -6.97 6.65
CA ARG A 86 6.82 -6.95 7.54
C ARG A 86 7.70 -8.19 7.36
N GLN A 87 7.08 -9.37 7.24
CA GLN A 87 7.81 -10.61 7.00
C GLN A 87 8.51 -10.60 5.63
N ASN A 88 7.79 -10.16 4.58
CA ASN A 88 8.35 -10.10 3.24
C ASN A 88 9.50 -9.08 3.12
N ILE A 89 9.39 -7.90 3.75
CA ILE A 89 10.48 -6.91 3.80
C ILE A 89 11.70 -7.48 4.51
N SER A 90 11.53 -8.20 5.63
CA SER A 90 12.65 -8.80 6.35
C SER A 90 13.42 -9.79 5.47
N ILE A 91 12.71 -10.62 4.70
CA ILE A 91 13.31 -11.55 3.75
C ILE A 91 14.01 -10.79 2.61
N TYR A 92 13.37 -9.75 2.06
CA TYR A 92 13.91 -8.93 0.99
C TYR A 92 15.17 -8.18 1.43
N SER A 93 15.13 -7.49 2.55
CA SER A 93 16.25 -6.74 3.13
C SER A 93 17.45 -7.66 3.37
N ASN A 94 17.25 -8.84 3.96
CA ASN A 94 18.33 -9.81 4.16
C ASN A 94 18.97 -10.27 2.84
N ARG A 95 18.15 -10.52 1.80
CA ARG A 95 18.67 -10.90 0.47
C ARG A 95 19.43 -9.75 -0.17
N LEU A 96 18.87 -8.54 -0.11
CA LEU A 96 19.47 -7.35 -0.68
C LEU A 96 20.81 -7.03 -0.01
N SER A 97 20.87 -7.01 1.33
CA SER A 97 22.11 -6.84 2.08
C SER A 97 23.15 -7.90 1.69
N ASN A 98 22.76 -9.18 1.62
CA ASN A 98 23.69 -10.26 1.26
C ASN A 98 24.24 -10.12 -0.17
N MET A 99 23.40 -9.71 -1.12
CA MET A 99 23.82 -9.47 -2.50
C MET A 99 24.77 -8.27 -2.59
N THR A 100 24.44 -7.15 -1.94
CA THR A 100 25.27 -5.94 -2.03
C THR A 100 26.59 -6.10 -1.32
N PHE A 101 26.64 -6.78 -0.17
CA PHE A 101 27.88 -7.10 0.54
C PHE A 101 28.79 -8.06 -0.22
N ALA A 102 28.23 -9.00 -0.98
CA ALA A 102 29.01 -9.94 -1.77
C ALA A 102 29.67 -9.26 -2.97
N ASP A 103 29.00 -8.27 -3.56
CA ASP A 103 29.44 -7.58 -4.78
C ASP A 103 30.26 -6.30 -4.49
N SER A 104 30.03 -5.67 -3.33
CA SER A 104 30.66 -4.42 -2.94
C SER A 104 30.70 -4.29 -1.41
N ALA A 105 31.60 -3.46 -0.85
CA ALA A 105 31.60 -3.15 0.59
C ALA A 105 30.44 -2.18 0.96
N THR A 106 29.24 -2.46 0.44
CA THR A 106 28.04 -1.62 0.51
C THR A 106 26.98 -2.33 1.34
N TYR A 107 26.50 -1.64 2.36
CA TYR A 107 25.39 -2.06 3.18
C TYR A 107 24.10 -1.42 2.69
N VAL A 108 23.09 -2.24 2.39
CA VAL A 108 21.76 -1.77 2.05
C VAL A 108 20.76 -2.41 2.99
N ASN A 109 19.88 -1.60 3.58
CA ASN A 109 18.83 -2.06 4.48
C ASN A 109 17.50 -1.38 4.16
N VAL A 110 16.45 -2.19 4.17
CA VAL A 110 15.07 -1.75 4.02
C VAL A 110 14.28 -2.19 5.25
N SER A 111 13.49 -1.26 5.80
CA SER A 111 12.62 -1.56 6.94
C SER A 111 11.28 -0.85 6.81
N LEU A 112 10.23 -1.41 7.42
CA LEU A 112 8.92 -0.79 7.48
C LEU A 112 8.93 0.41 8.44
N ASN A 113 8.58 1.59 7.95
CA ASN A 113 8.36 2.78 8.75
C ASN A 113 6.91 2.83 9.24
N LYS A 114 6.63 2.15 10.35
CA LYS A 114 5.28 2.03 10.92
C LYS A 114 4.64 3.41 11.18
N LYS A 115 5.37 4.35 11.78
CA LYS A 115 4.83 5.68 12.10
C LYS A 115 4.39 6.44 10.85
N ARG A 116 5.20 6.40 9.79
CA ARG A 116 4.85 7.06 8.53
C ARG A 116 3.72 6.34 7.81
N SER A 117 3.71 5.00 7.86
CA SER A 117 2.60 4.19 7.33
C SER A 117 1.27 4.48 8.04
N GLU A 118 1.28 4.71 9.35
CA GLU A 118 0.10 5.08 10.13
C GLU A 118 -0.41 6.49 9.82
N MET A 119 0.48 7.40 9.42
CA MET A 119 0.12 8.78 9.06
C MET A 119 -0.43 8.88 7.63
N ASP A 120 0.22 8.21 6.68
CA ASP A 120 -0.07 8.38 5.24
C ASP A 120 -0.93 7.25 4.66
N GLY A 121 -1.04 6.12 5.38
CA GLY A 121 -1.53 4.86 4.85
C GLY A 121 -2.39 4.06 5.81
N SER A 122 -3.18 4.74 6.65
CA SER A 122 -4.14 4.08 7.55
C SER A 122 -5.46 3.77 6.84
N GLY A 123 -6.08 2.67 7.22
CA GLY A 123 -7.45 2.32 6.84
C GLY A 123 -8.33 2.13 8.08
N VAL A 124 -9.59 1.81 7.87
CA VAL A 124 -10.55 1.55 8.94
C VAL A 124 -11.24 0.22 8.68
N LEU A 125 -11.26 -0.62 9.71
CA LEU A 125 -12.08 -1.82 9.79
C LEU A 125 -13.36 -1.46 10.53
N VAL A 126 -14.48 -1.80 9.93
CA VAL A 126 -15.77 -1.80 10.60
C VAL A 126 -16.24 -3.23 10.74
N LYS A 127 -16.54 -3.63 11.97
CA LYS A 127 -17.04 -4.95 12.28
C LYS A 127 -18.22 -4.90 13.24
N GLU A 128 -19.19 -5.77 13.00
CA GLU A 128 -20.21 -6.14 13.97
C GLU A 128 -19.95 -7.59 14.35
N THR A 129 -19.54 -7.82 15.60
CA THR A 129 -19.08 -9.14 16.05
C THR A 129 -20.14 -9.90 16.83
N ASN A 130 -21.27 -9.27 17.16
CA ASN A 130 -22.35 -9.94 17.87
C ASN A 130 -23.36 -10.52 16.86
N PRO A 131 -23.38 -11.86 16.65
CA PRO A 131 -24.25 -12.49 15.66
C PRO A 131 -25.74 -12.47 16.03
N ALA A 132 -26.09 -12.05 17.24
CA ALA A 132 -27.47 -11.81 17.64
C ALA A 132 -27.94 -10.37 17.31
N THR A 133 -27.05 -9.54 16.77
CA THR A 133 -27.45 -8.24 16.23
C THR A 133 -28.13 -8.45 14.88
N ARG A 134 -29.12 -7.62 14.64
CA ARG A 134 -29.79 -7.55 13.35
C ARG A 134 -28.97 -6.62 12.45
N PHE A 135 -28.99 -6.86 11.15
CA PHE A 135 -28.61 -5.89 10.13
C PHE A 135 -29.58 -4.71 10.16
N THR A 136 -29.46 -3.89 11.19
CA THR A 136 -30.24 -2.67 11.40
C THR A 136 -29.36 -1.49 11.07
N HIS A 137 -29.97 -0.47 10.47
CA HIS A 137 -29.35 0.82 10.26
C HIS A 137 -28.65 1.31 11.56
N PRO A 138 -27.40 1.77 11.50
CA PRO A 138 -26.74 2.42 12.64
C PRO A 138 -27.50 3.72 12.94
N PHE A 139 -28.30 3.70 14.00
CA PHE A 139 -29.32 4.66 14.44
C PHE A 139 -29.18 6.14 14.01
N GLY A 140 -30.30 6.76 13.59
CA GLY A 140 -30.45 8.21 13.42
C GLY A 140 -31.10 8.68 12.11
N ALA A 141 -31.20 7.81 11.11
CA ALA A 141 -31.88 8.14 9.86
C ALA A 141 -33.39 8.29 10.06
N SER A 142 -33.98 9.24 9.33
CA SER A 142 -35.42 9.49 9.32
C SER A 142 -36.21 8.31 8.75
N ASP A 143 -35.59 7.46 7.93
CA ASP A 143 -36.20 6.22 7.43
C ASP A 143 -35.28 5.00 7.58
N PHE A 144 -35.90 3.87 7.95
CA PHE A 144 -35.21 2.58 8.10
C PHE A 144 -34.71 2.01 6.77
N ASN A 145 -35.18 2.57 5.65
CA ASN A 145 -34.82 2.18 4.29
C ASN A 145 -33.77 3.11 3.67
N ASP A 146 -33.23 4.07 4.41
CA ASP A 146 -32.17 4.92 3.89
C ASP A 146 -30.86 4.11 3.81
N PRO A 147 -30.10 4.24 2.70
CA PRO A 147 -28.77 3.64 2.62
C PRO A 147 -27.85 4.34 3.63
N TYR A 148 -27.05 3.56 4.35
CA TYR A 148 -26.00 4.08 5.20
C TYR A 148 -24.63 3.84 4.57
N PRO A 149 -23.71 4.82 4.65
CA PRO A 149 -22.38 4.66 4.09
C PRO A 149 -21.62 3.60 4.88
N VAL A 150 -21.13 2.59 4.15
CA VAL A 150 -20.14 1.65 4.64
C VAL A 150 -18.76 2.23 4.35
N ALA A 151 -18.41 2.60 3.13
CA ALA A 151 -17.12 3.24 2.84
C ALA A 151 -17.33 4.37 1.83
N GLU A 152 -16.55 5.44 1.92
CA GLU A 152 -16.63 6.59 0.99
C GLU A 152 -15.25 6.85 0.38
N ASN A 153 -15.16 7.08 -0.93
CA ASN A 153 -13.90 7.31 -1.65
C ASN A 153 -12.84 6.23 -1.36
N ALA A 154 -13.27 4.97 -1.28
CA ALA A 154 -12.39 3.84 -1.03
C ALA A 154 -11.75 3.37 -2.34
N SER A 155 -10.43 3.18 -2.33
CA SER A 155 -9.72 2.56 -3.46
C SER A 155 -9.61 1.05 -3.28
N VAL A 156 -9.68 0.56 -2.04
CA VAL A 156 -9.69 -0.87 -1.72
C VAL A 156 -10.65 -1.17 -0.59
N VAL A 157 -11.37 -2.29 -0.70
CA VAL A 157 -12.25 -2.80 0.35
C VAL A 157 -11.95 -4.26 0.64
N SER A 158 -11.39 -4.50 1.83
CA SER A 158 -11.10 -5.84 2.32
C SER A 158 -10.91 -5.84 3.84
N PRO A 159 -11.30 -6.89 4.57
CA PRO A 159 -12.24 -7.93 4.16
C PRO A 159 -13.60 -7.33 3.77
N ALA A 160 -14.42 -8.09 3.04
CA ALA A 160 -15.76 -7.69 2.64
C ALA A 160 -16.71 -8.87 2.93
N ASN A 161 -16.81 -9.19 4.22
CA ASN A 161 -17.40 -10.44 4.68
C ASN A 161 -18.73 -10.16 5.37
N LEU A 162 -19.70 -11.02 5.08
CA LEU A 162 -21.04 -10.97 5.62
C LEU A 162 -21.43 -12.38 6.05
N THR A 163 -21.82 -12.54 7.32
CA THR A 163 -22.37 -13.79 7.83
C THR A 163 -23.80 -13.53 8.23
N ILE A 164 -24.74 -14.27 7.65
CA ILE A 164 -26.15 -14.23 8.00
C ILE A 164 -26.43 -15.45 8.87
N LYS A 165 -27.22 -15.26 9.92
CA LYS A 165 -27.62 -16.29 10.86
C LYS A 165 -29.11 -16.57 10.75
N ASP A 166 -29.47 -17.84 10.89
CA ASP A 166 -30.83 -18.34 10.79
C ASP A 166 -31.59 -17.79 9.56
N PHE A 167 -30.92 -17.76 8.39
CA PHE A 167 -31.50 -17.33 7.13
C PHE A 167 -32.57 -18.32 6.69
N SER A 168 -33.82 -17.97 7.03
CA SER A 168 -35.02 -18.72 6.72
C SER A 168 -36.11 -17.75 6.29
N CYS A 169 -36.83 -18.10 5.24
CA CYS A 169 -37.93 -17.29 4.72
C CYS A 169 -39.28 -17.53 5.39
N SER A 170 -39.35 -18.34 6.46
CA SER A 170 -40.59 -18.64 7.17
C SER A 170 -41.18 -17.39 7.86
N GLY A 171 -42.04 -16.65 7.15
CA GLY A 171 -42.85 -15.55 7.69
C GLY A 171 -42.21 -14.15 7.71
N THR A 172 -41.07 -13.96 7.04
CA THR A 172 -40.32 -12.70 7.01
C THR A 172 -39.96 -12.27 5.58
N SER A 173 -40.10 -10.98 5.29
CA SER A 173 -39.59 -10.35 4.06
C SER A 173 -38.31 -9.55 4.37
N ALA A 174 -37.46 -10.14 5.20
CA ALA A 174 -36.19 -9.54 5.60
C ALA A 174 -35.21 -9.50 4.42
N GLY A 175 -34.47 -8.42 4.29
CA GLY A 175 -33.45 -8.29 3.26
C GLY A 175 -32.41 -7.23 3.55
N VAL A 176 -31.26 -7.39 2.91
CA VAL A 176 -30.14 -6.46 2.94
C VAL A 176 -29.65 -6.27 1.52
N ARG A 177 -29.40 -5.02 1.13
CA ARG A 177 -28.74 -4.67 -0.13
C ARG A 177 -27.43 -3.97 0.16
N VAL A 178 -26.36 -4.42 -0.47
CA VAL A 178 -25.08 -3.73 -0.55
C VAL A 178 -24.95 -3.15 -1.94
N THR A 179 -24.62 -1.87 -2.06
CA THR A 179 -24.45 -1.16 -3.33
C THR A 179 -23.06 -0.55 -3.37
N VAL A 180 -22.40 -0.70 -4.52
CA VAL A 180 -21.13 -0.05 -4.86
C VAL A 180 -21.39 0.97 -5.97
N VAL A 181 -20.94 2.19 -5.71
CA VAL A 181 -21.14 3.37 -6.55
C VAL A 181 -19.75 3.92 -6.91
N ASP A 182 -19.53 4.35 -8.14
CA ASP A 182 -18.29 5.07 -8.48
C ASP A 182 -18.33 6.45 -7.85
N HIS A 183 -17.31 6.76 -7.07
CA HIS A 183 -17.25 8.01 -6.32
C HIS A 183 -17.22 9.24 -7.23
N LYS A 184 -16.65 9.14 -8.44
CA LYS A 184 -16.52 10.25 -9.39
C LYS A 184 -17.82 10.50 -10.14
N THR A 185 -18.51 9.44 -10.56
CA THR A 185 -19.72 9.58 -11.41
C THR A 185 -21.01 9.56 -10.62
N GLY A 186 -21.00 8.98 -9.41
CA GLY A 186 -22.20 8.74 -8.61
C GLY A 186 -23.16 7.71 -9.21
N THR A 187 -22.71 6.95 -10.21
CA THR A 187 -23.53 5.91 -10.86
C THR A 187 -23.45 4.63 -10.04
N ASP A 188 -24.54 3.87 -9.94
CA ASP A 188 -24.50 2.54 -9.31
C ASP A 188 -23.88 1.52 -10.28
N TYR A 189 -22.87 0.76 -9.84
CA TYR A 189 -22.13 -0.19 -10.69
C TYR A 189 -22.35 -1.63 -10.30
N TRP A 190 -22.63 -1.86 -9.03
CA TRP A 190 -22.77 -3.21 -8.53
C TRP A 190 -23.70 -3.19 -7.34
N SER A 191 -24.57 -4.19 -7.26
CA SER A 191 -25.38 -4.39 -6.08
C SER A 191 -25.55 -5.87 -5.81
N MET A 192 -25.42 -6.24 -4.55
CA MET A 192 -25.83 -7.53 -4.03
C MET A 192 -27.06 -7.33 -3.16
N GLN A 193 -28.09 -8.11 -3.43
CA GLN A 193 -29.32 -8.13 -2.68
C GLN A 193 -29.54 -9.52 -2.10
N ILE A 194 -29.78 -9.56 -0.80
CA ILE A 194 -30.06 -10.77 -0.04
C ILE A 194 -31.48 -10.61 0.48
N THR A 195 -32.37 -11.50 0.08
CA THR A 195 -33.80 -11.35 0.35
C THR A 195 -34.48 -12.70 0.49
N CYS A 196 -35.67 -12.67 1.10
CA CYS A 196 -36.61 -13.77 1.06
C CYS A 196 -37.70 -13.52 0.02
N GLN A 197 -37.86 -14.45 -0.93
CA GLN A 197 -38.95 -14.40 -1.89
C GLN A 197 -40.23 -14.98 -1.28
N THR A 198 -41.12 -14.08 -0.86
CA THR A 198 -42.36 -14.41 -0.13
C THR A 198 -43.36 -15.29 -0.88
N THR A 199 -43.26 -15.37 -2.22
CA THR A 199 -44.16 -16.21 -3.04
C THR A 199 -43.80 -17.69 -3.00
N SER A 200 -42.55 -18.02 -2.69
CA SER A 200 -42.00 -19.37 -2.74
C SER A 200 -41.25 -19.78 -1.48
N ASP A 201 -41.27 -18.93 -0.44
CA ASP A 201 -40.48 -19.06 0.79
C ASP A 201 -39.03 -19.47 0.50
N THR A 202 -38.41 -18.80 -0.49
CA THR A 202 -37.07 -19.14 -0.98
C THR A 202 -36.07 -18.06 -0.59
N GLU A 203 -34.97 -18.49 0.01
CA GLU A 203 -33.80 -17.66 0.29
C GLU A 203 -33.09 -17.31 -1.02
N LEU A 204 -32.81 -16.03 -1.24
CA LEU A 204 -32.16 -15.56 -2.47
C LEU A 204 -30.98 -14.64 -2.20
N ILE A 205 -29.90 -14.89 -2.95
CA ILE A 205 -28.80 -13.94 -3.15
C ILE A 205 -28.79 -13.57 -4.63
N GLN A 206 -28.91 -12.28 -4.92
CA GLN A 206 -28.88 -11.75 -6.29
C GLN A 206 -27.77 -10.72 -6.43
N VAL A 207 -27.02 -10.79 -7.52
CA VAL A 207 -26.01 -9.78 -7.87
C VAL A 207 -26.37 -9.15 -9.20
N ARG A 208 -26.19 -7.84 -9.32
CA ARG A 208 -26.49 -7.04 -10.52
C ARG A 208 -25.37 -6.04 -10.77
N GLU A 209 -25.04 -5.80 -12.03
CA GLU A 209 -24.14 -4.69 -12.48
C GLU A 209 -24.85 -3.32 -12.50
N SER A 210 -26.14 -3.29 -12.17
CA SER A 210 -26.89 -2.07 -11.91
C SER A 210 -28.09 -2.44 -11.05
N PRO A 211 -28.48 -1.65 -10.03
CA PRO A 211 -29.63 -1.95 -9.19
C PRO A 211 -30.94 -2.12 -9.96
N SER A 212 -31.04 -1.54 -11.15
CA SER A 212 -32.20 -1.64 -12.04
C SER A 212 -32.07 -2.70 -13.15
N GLY A 213 -30.86 -3.23 -13.38
CA GLY A 213 -30.59 -4.24 -14.42
C GLY A 213 -30.98 -5.66 -13.99
N PRO A 214 -31.02 -6.64 -14.91
CA PRO A 214 -31.27 -8.05 -14.54
C PRO A 214 -30.14 -8.61 -13.65
N PRO A 215 -30.42 -9.65 -12.83
CA PRO A 215 -29.37 -10.30 -12.04
C PRO A 215 -28.37 -11.03 -12.95
N ILE A 216 -27.09 -10.78 -12.72
CA ILE A 216 -25.98 -11.53 -13.32
C ILE A 216 -25.68 -12.81 -12.52
N LEU A 217 -26.02 -12.80 -11.22
CA LEU A 217 -25.99 -13.97 -10.35
C LEU A 217 -27.33 -14.10 -9.63
N ARG A 218 -27.83 -15.33 -9.53
CA ARG A 218 -28.99 -15.68 -8.71
C ARG A 218 -28.72 -17.03 -8.07
N LEU A 219 -28.60 -17.02 -6.74
CA LEU A 219 -28.44 -18.21 -5.93
C LEU A 219 -29.72 -18.44 -5.13
N GLU A 220 -30.17 -19.68 -5.07
CA GLU A 220 -31.37 -20.10 -4.33
C GLU A 220 -30.99 -21.09 -3.21
N GLY A 221 -31.64 -20.92 -2.06
CA GLY A 221 -31.46 -21.78 -0.89
C GLY A 221 -31.71 -23.25 -1.21
N GLY A 222 -30.91 -24.13 -0.62
CA GLY A 222 -30.97 -25.58 -0.80
C GLY A 222 -30.05 -26.09 -1.92
N SER A 223 -30.23 -25.62 -3.16
CA SER A 223 -29.43 -26.09 -4.31
C SER A 223 -28.06 -25.40 -4.42
N ASP A 224 -27.99 -24.09 -4.15
CA ASP A 224 -26.79 -23.29 -4.42
C ASP A 224 -26.00 -22.96 -3.14
N PHE A 225 -26.73 -22.79 -2.03
CA PHE A 225 -26.17 -22.70 -0.69
C PHE A 225 -27.07 -23.48 0.25
N THR A 226 -26.44 -24.30 1.11
CA THR A 226 -27.17 -25.18 2.02
C THR A 226 -28.11 -24.37 2.92
N THR A 227 -29.28 -24.92 3.23
CA THR A 227 -30.19 -24.39 4.28
C THR A 227 -29.62 -24.56 5.68
N THR A 228 -28.30 -24.71 5.82
CA THR A 228 -27.65 -24.42 7.07
C THR A 228 -28.09 -23.01 7.41
N ASN A 229 -28.71 -22.86 8.58
CA ASN A 229 -29.22 -21.60 9.07
C ASN A 229 -28.23 -20.43 8.87
N ASN A 230 -26.93 -20.69 8.80
CA ASN A 230 -25.95 -19.67 8.56
C ASN A 230 -25.46 -19.66 7.10
N VAL A 231 -25.33 -18.46 6.55
CA VAL A 231 -24.76 -18.20 5.23
C VAL A 231 -23.58 -17.25 5.37
N ASP A 232 -22.40 -17.74 5.01
CA ASP A 232 -21.16 -16.98 4.97
C ASP A 232 -20.89 -16.51 3.55
N ILE A 233 -20.77 -15.20 3.36
CA ILE A 233 -20.58 -14.55 2.08
C ILE A 233 -19.29 -13.75 2.16
N ASP A 234 -18.33 -14.07 1.31
CA ASP A 234 -17.12 -13.28 1.11
C ASP A 234 -17.19 -12.68 -0.28
N ILE A 235 -17.54 -11.39 -0.31
CA ILE A 235 -17.75 -10.64 -1.54
C ILE A 235 -16.43 -10.50 -2.31
N ARG A 236 -15.29 -10.44 -1.60
CA ARG A 236 -13.98 -10.22 -2.22
C ARG A 236 -13.44 -11.51 -2.84
N SER A 237 -13.49 -12.63 -2.10
CA SER A 237 -13.09 -13.92 -2.66
C SER A 237 -14.14 -14.47 -3.64
N GLY A 238 -15.35 -13.91 -3.64
CA GLY A 238 -16.46 -14.34 -4.47
C GLY A 238 -16.96 -15.70 -4.03
N THR A 239 -17.18 -15.90 -2.73
CA THR A 239 -17.63 -17.19 -2.20
C THR A 239 -18.90 -17.09 -1.35
N VAL A 240 -19.71 -18.14 -1.41
CA VAL A 240 -20.89 -18.36 -0.56
C VAL A 240 -20.77 -19.74 0.07
N ASN A 241 -20.68 -19.82 1.40
CA ASN A 241 -20.38 -21.03 2.16
C ASN A 241 -19.12 -21.77 1.63
N GLY A 242 -18.14 -21.02 1.12
CA GLY A 242 -16.91 -21.54 0.51
C GLY A 242 -17.03 -22.00 -0.94
N ASN A 243 -18.22 -21.99 -1.54
CA ASN A 243 -18.42 -22.25 -2.96
C ASN A 243 -18.12 -21.00 -3.78
N GLN A 244 -17.40 -21.15 -4.90
CA GLN A 244 -16.93 -20.04 -5.74
C GLN A 244 -18.00 -19.53 -6.72
N TRP A 245 -18.15 -18.21 -6.78
CA TRP A 245 -19.03 -17.45 -7.68
C TRP A 245 -18.33 -16.15 -8.07
N ASP A 246 -17.74 -16.09 -9.27
CA ASP A 246 -16.92 -14.93 -9.67
C ASP A 246 -17.74 -13.65 -9.85
N GLU A 247 -19.02 -13.77 -10.21
CA GLU A 247 -19.97 -12.67 -10.33
C GLU A 247 -20.22 -11.93 -9.01
N LEU A 248 -19.87 -12.53 -7.87
CA LEU A 248 -19.97 -11.91 -6.56
C LEU A 248 -18.85 -10.86 -6.33
N LYS A 249 -17.75 -10.90 -7.10
CA LYS A 249 -16.61 -10.00 -6.95
C LYS A 249 -16.84 -8.66 -7.67
N PHE A 250 -17.12 -7.59 -6.91
CA PHE A 250 -17.21 -6.25 -7.51
C PHE A 250 -15.85 -5.69 -7.98
N GLU A 251 -14.74 -6.09 -7.35
CA GLU A 251 -13.38 -5.62 -7.71
C GLU A 251 -12.96 -6.03 -9.13
N SER A 252 -13.56 -7.09 -9.68
CA SER A 252 -13.26 -7.54 -11.06
C SER A 252 -13.89 -6.65 -12.14
N ALA A 253 -14.81 -5.76 -11.77
CA ALA A 253 -15.65 -5.00 -12.68
C ALA A 253 -15.42 -3.48 -12.65
N VAL A 254 -14.61 -2.94 -11.73
CA VAL A 254 -14.51 -1.48 -11.49
C VAL A 254 -13.08 -1.04 -11.14
N ASP A 255 -12.62 0.06 -11.77
CA ASP A 255 -11.44 0.82 -11.35
C ASP A 255 -11.86 1.86 -10.30
N GLY A 256 -11.24 1.86 -9.12
CA GLY A 256 -11.57 2.77 -8.01
C GLY A 256 -11.34 4.27 -8.30
N PRO A 257 -11.76 5.18 -7.40
CA PRO A 257 -12.36 4.93 -6.08
C PRO A 257 -13.89 4.79 -6.11
N TYR A 258 -14.43 4.12 -5.09
CA TYR A 258 -15.86 3.79 -4.97
C TYR A 258 -16.42 4.10 -3.58
N ASP A 259 -17.73 4.35 -3.55
CA ASP A 259 -18.54 4.46 -2.36
C ASP A 259 -19.32 3.16 -2.17
N ILE A 260 -19.26 2.58 -0.98
CA ILE A 260 -20.04 1.41 -0.60
C ILE A 260 -21.11 1.86 0.39
N SER A 261 -22.35 1.52 0.09
CA SER A 261 -23.46 1.69 1.01
C SER A 261 -24.17 0.37 1.26
N ALA A 262 -24.76 0.25 2.43
CA ALA A 262 -25.65 -0.85 2.75
C ALA A 262 -27.02 -0.28 3.10
N LYS A 263 -28.05 -1.03 2.76
CA LYS A 263 -29.45 -0.66 2.96
C LYS A 263 -30.21 -1.87 3.46
N TYR A 264 -31.06 -1.64 4.45
CA TYR A 264 -32.08 -2.59 4.82
C TYR A 264 -33.21 -2.60 3.77
N ASP A 265 -33.62 -3.79 3.33
CA ASP A 265 -34.57 -3.99 2.23
C ASP A 265 -35.69 -4.95 2.66
N GLY A 266 -36.51 -4.50 3.62
CA GLY A 266 -37.65 -5.27 4.14
C GLY A 266 -38.64 -4.44 4.96
N PRO A 267 -39.72 -5.02 5.50
CA PRO A 267 -40.68 -4.32 6.36
C PRO A 267 -40.05 -3.87 7.68
N ARG A 268 -40.50 -2.75 8.25
CA ARG A 268 -39.97 -2.27 9.55
C ARG A 268 -40.02 -3.36 10.62
N GLY A 269 -38.88 -3.63 11.25
CA GLY A 269 -38.75 -4.58 12.37
C GLY A 269 -38.38 -6.02 11.98
N GLN A 270 -38.27 -6.35 10.68
CA GLN A 270 -37.89 -7.68 10.18
C GLN A 270 -36.47 -7.69 9.58
N ALA A 271 -35.42 -7.48 10.38
CA ALA A 271 -34.06 -7.51 9.87
C ALA A 271 -33.44 -8.91 9.92
N LEU A 272 -32.58 -9.22 8.94
CA LEU A 272 -31.74 -10.42 8.97
C LEU A 272 -30.82 -10.34 10.20
N GLU A 273 -30.59 -11.48 10.86
CA GLU A 273 -29.63 -11.58 11.95
C GLU A 273 -28.26 -11.97 11.38
N GLY A 274 -27.18 -11.48 11.97
CA GLY A 274 -25.84 -11.82 11.51
C GLY A 274 -24.76 -10.84 11.92
N SER A 275 -23.59 -11.01 11.32
CA SER A 275 -22.38 -10.22 11.56
C SER A 275 -21.77 -9.79 10.23
N TYR A 276 -21.00 -8.70 10.26
CA TYR A 276 -20.27 -8.25 9.08
C TYR A 276 -18.90 -7.70 9.43
N MET A 277 -18.02 -7.70 8.44
CA MET A 277 -16.70 -7.12 8.55
C MET A 277 -16.31 -6.51 7.20
N PHE A 278 -16.22 -5.18 7.17
CA PHE A 278 -15.80 -4.39 6.01
C PHE A 278 -14.58 -3.56 6.40
N GLY A 279 -13.46 -3.76 5.72
CA GLY A 279 -12.31 -2.87 5.83
C GLY A 279 -12.17 -2.01 4.59
N SER A 280 -11.75 -0.76 4.74
CA SER A 280 -11.40 0.11 3.60
C SER A 280 -10.22 1.02 3.93
N ASP A 281 -9.63 1.62 2.89
CA ASP A 281 -8.54 2.58 3.00
C ASP A 281 -9.00 4.04 3.16
N SER A 282 -10.29 4.27 3.40
CA SER A 282 -10.88 5.60 3.50
C SER A 282 -11.37 5.94 4.92
N GLU A 283 -11.75 7.21 5.13
CA GLU A 283 -12.35 7.66 6.38
C GLU A 283 -13.84 7.34 6.40
N TYR A 284 -14.31 6.76 7.51
CA TYR A 284 -15.72 6.44 7.70
C TYR A 284 -16.41 7.63 8.36
N SER A 285 -17.29 8.31 7.62
CA SER A 285 -18.30 9.22 8.18
C SER A 285 -19.01 8.53 9.35
N ALA A 286 -19.19 9.23 10.47
CA ALA A 286 -19.45 8.68 11.80
C ALA A 286 -20.62 7.67 11.89
N VAL A 287 -20.36 6.40 11.54
CA VAL A 287 -21.25 5.30 11.90
C VAL A 287 -21.21 5.13 13.42
N ASN A 288 -22.22 5.65 14.10
CA ASN A 288 -22.41 5.42 15.52
C ASN A 288 -22.92 3.97 15.68
N ASN A 289 -22.02 3.10 16.15
CA ASN A 289 -22.28 1.76 16.71
C ASN A 289 -22.09 0.53 15.80
N PRO A 290 -21.00 0.47 15.03
CA PRO A 290 -20.18 -0.76 14.97
C PRO A 290 -18.79 -0.55 15.59
N ASP A 291 -18.14 -1.62 16.02
CA ASP A 291 -16.75 -1.59 16.49
C ASP A 291 -15.85 -1.14 15.35
N LYS A 292 -15.27 0.05 15.48
CA LYS A 292 -14.29 0.59 14.54
C LYS A 292 -12.89 0.29 15.04
N GLU A 293 -12.09 -0.34 14.20
CA GLU A 293 -10.67 -0.59 14.47
C GLU A 293 -9.85 0.10 13.38
N ARG A 294 -8.94 1.00 13.78
CA ARG A 294 -7.99 1.58 12.83
C ARG A 294 -6.99 0.51 12.41
N ILE A 295 -6.82 0.35 11.11
CA ILE A 295 -5.80 -0.52 10.54
C ILE A 295 -4.58 0.35 10.24
N SER A 296 -3.51 0.12 10.99
CA SER A 296 -2.33 0.99 11.04
C SER A 296 -1.51 1.03 9.76
N VAL A 297 -1.51 -0.02 8.96
CA VAL A 297 -0.60 -0.13 7.81
C VAL A 297 -1.35 -0.74 6.64
N TYR A 298 -1.69 0.08 5.67
CA TYR A 298 -2.28 -0.34 4.39
C TYR A 298 -1.48 0.19 3.19
N ARG A 299 -1.05 1.46 3.23
CA ARG A 299 -0.02 2.00 2.33
C ARG A 299 1.30 2.07 3.10
N PRO A 300 2.19 1.09 2.95
CA PRO A 300 3.41 1.03 3.73
C PRO A 300 4.38 2.13 3.30
N ALA A 301 4.96 2.80 4.28
CA ALA A 301 6.15 3.61 4.10
C ALA A 301 7.37 2.77 4.51
N PHE A 302 8.46 2.87 3.75
CA PHE A 302 9.69 2.14 3.96
C PHE A 302 10.84 3.11 4.23
N THR A 303 11.71 2.77 5.16
CA THR A 303 12.99 3.44 5.32
C THR A 303 14.04 2.66 4.53
N PHE A 304 14.71 3.34 3.61
CA PHE A 304 15.83 2.82 2.83
C PHE A 304 17.13 3.47 3.31
N VAL A 305 18.10 2.63 3.67
CA VAL A 305 19.44 3.04 4.07
C VAL A 305 20.46 2.39 3.14
N TYR A 306 21.32 3.20 2.54
CA TYR A 306 22.43 2.79 1.71
C TYR A 306 23.71 3.38 2.29
N GLU A 307 24.66 2.53 2.65
CA GLU A 307 25.92 2.89 3.28
C GLU A 307 27.09 2.27 2.53
N ARG A 308 28.07 3.11 2.21
CA ARG A 308 29.38 2.72 1.67
C ARG A 308 30.45 3.59 2.30
N PRO A 309 31.74 3.22 2.25
CA PRO A 309 32.81 4.08 2.75
C PRO A 309 32.70 5.49 2.15
N GLY A 310 32.55 6.49 3.02
CA GLY A 310 32.45 7.91 2.65
C GLY A 310 31.04 8.45 2.36
N ILE A 311 30.01 7.60 2.22
CA ILE A 311 28.64 8.03 1.88
C ILE A 311 27.58 7.24 2.64
N THR A 312 26.64 7.97 3.23
CA THR A 312 25.40 7.44 3.81
C THR A 312 24.22 8.14 3.15
N TYR A 313 23.33 7.36 2.55
CA TYR A 313 22.09 7.83 1.95
C TYR A 313 20.90 7.20 2.70
N ASN A 314 20.02 8.05 3.21
CA ASN A 314 18.83 7.63 3.95
C ASN A 314 17.61 8.36 3.39
N THR A 315 16.60 7.61 2.99
CA THR A 315 15.35 8.16 2.48
C THR A 315 14.16 7.35 2.94
N THR A 316 12.99 7.99 2.93
CA THR A 316 11.70 7.32 3.14
C THR A 316 11.01 7.15 1.79
N LEU A 317 10.71 5.90 1.44
CA LEU A 317 9.97 5.53 0.25
C LEU A 317 8.51 5.32 0.66
N ILE A 318 7.58 6.08 0.10
CA ILE A 318 6.15 5.91 0.34
C ILE A 318 5.59 5.12 -0.84
N GLU A 319 4.79 4.10 -0.54
CA GLU A 319 4.00 3.40 -1.54
C GLU A 319 2.77 4.26 -1.88
N GLU A 320 2.65 4.71 -3.12
CA GLU A 320 1.61 5.68 -3.52
C GLU A 320 0.29 5.04 -3.96
N GLY A 321 0.15 3.71 -3.91
CA GLY A 321 -1.01 2.99 -4.43
C GLY A 321 -0.90 2.84 -5.95
N GLY A 322 -0.92 1.61 -6.46
CA GLY A 322 -1.09 1.34 -7.88
C GLY A 322 -2.46 1.81 -8.37
N ALA A 323 -2.46 2.53 -9.49
CA ALA A 323 -3.66 2.92 -10.23
C ALA A 323 -4.41 1.70 -10.80
#